data_AF-A0A1C5T730-F1
#
_entry.id   AF-A0A1C5T730-F1
#
_cell.length_a   1.000
_cell.length_b   1.000
_cell.length_c   1.000
_cell.angle_alpha   90.00
_cell.angle_beta   90.00
_cell.angle_gamma   90.00
#
_symmetry.space_group_name_H-M   'P 1'
#
loop_
_entity.id
_entity.type
_entity.pdbx_description
1 polymer ?
#
loop_
_entity_poly.entity_id
_entity_poly.type
_entity_poly.pdbx_seq_one_letter_code
_entity_poly.pdbx_strand_id
1 'polypeptide(L)'
;MGGISVLVVLGLFMSFYAFYLFVIFISVFYLFENYLFECVYLYKKEHSLIAWLPYYNKYLIGKQVNKEKEGIFLMVIEILGTICFYLSLNVQLGSFDTIIFILFIVCCLISFSMNIYLLHKIMKQAVLKYADWITIFNVLTLGFFRGISLFLIRNKS
;
A
#
# COMPACT_ATOMS: atom_id res chain seq x y z
N MET A 1 -4.56 45.43 -14.18
CA MET A 1 -3.59 44.33 -14.41
C MET A 1 -3.51 43.32 -13.26
N GLY A 2 -3.92 43.64 -12.01
CA GLY A 2 -3.89 42.68 -10.88
C GLY A 2 -4.91 41.54 -10.91
N GLY A 3 -6.05 41.69 -11.62
CA GLY A 3 -7.09 40.63 -11.67
C GLY A 3 -6.64 39.35 -12.38
N ILE A 4 -5.86 39.47 -13.46
CA ILE A 4 -5.34 38.32 -14.20
C ILE A 4 -4.26 37.60 -13.37
N SER A 5 -3.40 38.33 -12.66
CA SER A 5 -2.42 37.71 -11.76
C SER A 5 -3.06 36.95 -10.60
N VAL A 6 -4.18 37.45 -10.05
CA VAL A 6 -4.92 36.74 -8.99
C VAL A 6 -5.57 35.46 -9.53
N LEU A 7 -6.14 35.49 -10.74
CA LEU A 7 -6.72 34.29 -11.37
C LEU A 7 -5.65 33.23 -11.68
N VAL A 8 -4.46 33.62 -12.14
CA VAL A 8 -3.35 32.70 -12.40
C VAL A 8 -2.87 32.05 -11.10
N VAL A 9 -2.74 32.82 -10.02
CA VAL A 9 -2.32 32.32 -8.70
C VAL A 9 -3.37 31.37 -8.12
N LEU A 10 -4.66 31.71 -8.19
CA LEU A 10 -5.75 30.82 -7.78
C LEU A 10 -5.77 29.53 -8.60
N GLY A 11 -5.58 29.61 -9.92
CA GLY A 11 -5.48 28.44 -10.79
C GLY A 11 -4.35 27.48 -10.39
N LEU A 12 -3.19 28.03 -10.01
CA LEU A 12 -2.06 27.25 -9.49
C LEU A 12 -2.38 26.58 -8.15
N PHE A 13 -3.00 27.29 -7.20
CA PHE A 13 -3.38 26.66 -5.93
C PHE A 13 -4.43 25.55 -6.11
N MET A 14 -5.39 25.75 -7.01
CA MET A 14 -6.41 24.74 -7.31
C MET A 14 -5.80 23.50 -7.99
N SER A 15 -4.78 23.65 -8.84
CA SER A 15 -4.11 22.50 -9.46
C SER A 15 -3.28 21.70 -8.45
N PHE A 16 -2.57 22.37 -7.53
CA PHE A 16 -1.86 21.69 -6.43
C PHE A 16 -2.83 20.94 -5.50
N TYR A 17 -3.98 21.54 -5.20
CA TYR A 17 -5.01 20.88 -4.39
C TYR A 17 -5.63 19.67 -5.10
N ALA A 18 -5.92 19.77 -6.41
CA ALA A 18 -6.39 18.65 -7.20
C ALA A 18 -5.36 17.51 -7.24
N PHE A 19 -4.08 17.83 -7.37
CA PHE A 19 -3.00 16.84 -7.31
C PHE A 19 -2.93 16.14 -5.93
N TYR A 20 -3.07 16.90 -4.84
CA TYR A 20 -3.12 16.35 -3.48
C TYR A 20 -4.27 15.34 -3.31
N LEU A 21 -5.49 15.70 -3.73
CA LEU A 21 -6.64 14.81 -3.69
C LEU A 21 -6.43 13.56 -4.55
N PHE A 22 -5.79 13.71 -5.71
CA PHE A 22 -5.46 12.59 -6.59
C PHE A 22 -4.48 11.61 -5.94
N VAL A 23 -3.45 12.10 -5.26
CA VAL A 23 -2.51 11.25 -4.50
C VAL A 23 -3.23 10.48 -3.41
N ILE A 24 -4.10 11.16 -2.64
CA ILE A 24 -4.91 10.49 -1.60
C ILE A 24 -5.77 9.38 -2.21
N PHE A 25 -6.47 9.68 -3.30
CA PHE A 25 -7.33 8.73 -3.97
C PHE A 25 -6.56 7.48 -4.43
N ILE A 26 -5.41 7.67 -5.06
CA ILE A 26 -4.51 6.58 -5.48
C ILE A 26 -4.03 5.78 -4.28
N SER A 27 -3.63 6.42 -3.18
CA SER A 27 -3.17 5.73 -1.96
C SER A 27 -4.26 4.87 -1.33
N VAL A 28 -5.50 5.38 -1.24
CA VAL A 28 -6.64 4.62 -0.73
C VAL A 28 -6.95 3.44 -1.65
N PHE A 29 -6.96 3.67 -2.97
CA PHE A 29 -7.19 2.62 -3.95
C PHE A 29 -6.13 1.51 -3.87
N TYR A 30 -4.84 1.87 -3.73
CA TYR A 30 -3.73 0.93 -3.54
C TYR A 30 -3.88 0.07 -2.29
N LEU A 31 -4.27 0.68 -1.15
CA LEU A 31 -4.48 -0.06 0.10
C LEU A 31 -5.66 -1.04 -0.03
N PHE A 32 -6.76 -0.60 -0.64
CA PHE A 32 -7.94 -1.43 -0.87
C PHE A 32 -7.64 -2.61 -1.79
N GLU A 33 -6.97 -2.37 -2.92
CA GLU A 33 -6.59 -3.41 -3.87
C GLU A 33 -5.70 -4.47 -3.20
N ASN A 34 -4.63 -4.05 -2.53
CA ASN A 34 -3.73 -4.98 -1.84
C ASN A 34 -4.48 -5.81 -0.79
N TYR A 35 -5.34 -5.18 0.00
CA TYR A 35 -6.14 -5.87 1.01
C TYR A 35 -7.02 -6.96 0.40
N LEU A 36 -7.81 -6.63 -0.63
CA LEU A 36 -8.71 -7.59 -1.28
C LEU A 36 -7.96 -8.80 -1.84
N PHE A 37 -6.88 -8.57 -2.59
CA PHE A 37 -6.16 -9.66 -3.22
C PHE A 37 -5.42 -10.54 -2.22
N GLU A 38 -4.90 -9.96 -1.13
CA GLU A 38 -4.27 -10.72 -0.04
C GLU A 38 -5.29 -11.62 0.68
N CYS A 39 -6.48 -11.09 1.00
CA CYS A 39 -7.55 -11.88 1.61
C CYS A 39 -7.99 -13.02 0.70
N VAL A 40 -8.16 -12.77 -0.60
CA VAL A 40 -8.55 -13.80 -1.59
C VAL A 40 -7.47 -14.89 -1.73
N TYR A 41 -6.19 -14.50 -1.70
CA TYR A 41 -5.08 -15.44 -1.75
C TYR A 41 -5.05 -16.36 -0.50
N LEU A 42 -5.18 -15.78 0.69
CA LEU A 42 -5.17 -16.51 1.96
C LEU A 42 -6.42 -17.38 2.15
N TYR A 43 -7.61 -16.86 1.80
CA TYR A 43 -8.87 -17.57 1.96
C TYR A 43 -8.89 -18.88 1.18
N LYS A 44 -8.31 -18.90 -0.04
CA LYS A 44 -8.22 -20.12 -0.82
C LYS A 44 -7.31 -21.18 -0.18
N LYS A 45 -6.30 -20.76 0.57
CA LYS A 45 -5.27 -21.66 1.11
C LYS A 45 -5.65 -22.23 2.48
N GLU A 46 -6.21 -21.40 3.36
CA GLU A 46 -6.57 -21.80 4.71
C GLU A 46 -8.08 -22.04 4.89
N HIS A 47 -8.93 -21.65 3.93
CA HIS A 47 -10.39 -21.68 4.04
C HIS A 47 -10.93 -21.06 5.35
N SER A 48 -10.16 -20.13 5.93
CA SER A 48 -10.45 -19.52 7.22
C SER A 48 -11.02 -18.13 7.02
N LEU A 49 -12.10 -17.80 7.75
CA LEU A 49 -12.63 -16.43 7.82
C LEU A 49 -11.63 -15.45 8.46
N ILE A 50 -10.62 -15.98 9.16
CA ILE A 50 -9.54 -15.23 9.79
C ILE A 50 -8.67 -14.50 8.74
N ALA A 51 -8.61 -15.02 7.51
CA ALA A 51 -7.94 -14.36 6.38
C ALA A 51 -8.55 -13.01 5.99
N TRP A 52 -9.80 -12.73 6.39
CA TRP A 52 -10.51 -11.48 6.09
C TRP A 52 -10.31 -10.40 7.16
N LEU A 53 -9.53 -10.64 8.21
CA LEU A 53 -9.24 -9.61 9.20
C LEU A 53 -8.24 -8.58 8.61
N PRO A 54 -8.59 -7.28 8.58
CA PRO A 54 -7.67 -6.22 8.15
C PRO A 54 -6.39 -6.22 8.97
N TYR A 55 -5.26 -5.96 8.31
CA TYR A 55 -3.90 -5.96 8.85
C TYR A 55 -3.39 -7.35 9.32
N TYR A 56 -4.24 -8.20 9.89
CA TYR A 56 -3.87 -9.56 10.31
C TYR A 56 -3.51 -10.46 9.13
N ASN A 57 -4.10 -10.21 7.97
CA ASN A 57 -3.73 -10.84 6.70
C ASN A 57 -2.21 -10.75 6.41
N LYS A 58 -1.54 -9.65 6.79
CA LYS A 58 -0.09 -9.46 6.62
C LYS A 58 0.74 -10.40 7.48
N TYR A 59 0.29 -10.64 8.71
CA TYR A 59 0.92 -11.61 9.59
C TYR A 59 0.81 -13.02 9.02
N LEU A 60 -0.37 -13.40 8.54
CA LEU A 60 -0.59 -14.71 7.92
C LEU A 60 0.30 -14.91 6.67
N ILE A 61 0.44 -13.87 5.84
CA ILE A 61 1.37 -13.90 4.69
C ILE A 61 2.82 -14.09 5.17
N GLY A 62 3.24 -13.39 6.22
CA GLY A 62 4.58 -13.57 6.80
C GLY A 62 4.79 -14.98 7.34
N LYS A 63 3.77 -15.59 7.94
CA LYS A 63 3.80 -16.96 8.44
C LYS A 63 3.99 -17.98 7.32
N GLN A 64 3.31 -17.81 6.19
CA GLN A 64 3.47 -18.70 5.02
C GLN A 64 4.90 -18.72 4.46
N VAL A 65 5.64 -17.64 4.64
CA VAL A 65 7.01 -17.48 4.14
C VAL A 65 8.05 -17.87 5.21
N ASN A 66 7.64 -18.41 6.36
CA ASN A 66 8.48 -18.62 7.55
C ASN A 66 9.19 -17.33 8.03
N LYS A 67 8.55 -16.18 7.84
CA LYS A 67 9.07 -14.85 8.15
C LYS A 67 8.04 -14.04 8.94
N GLU A 68 7.57 -14.64 10.04
CA GLU A 68 6.56 -14.06 10.92
C GLU A 68 6.92 -12.67 11.42
N LYS A 69 8.17 -12.44 11.83
CA LYS A 69 8.65 -11.13 12.32
C LYS A 69 8.50 -10.02 11.28
N GLU A 70 8.73 -10.32 10.00
CA GLU A 70 8.60 -9.36 8.91
C GLU A 70 7.12 -9.04 8.63
N GLY A 71 6.23 -10.04 8.76
CA GLY A 71 4.78 -9.86 8.66
C GLY A 71 4.20 -9.02 9.80
N ILE A 72 4.64 -9.23 11.05
CA ILE A 72 4.24 -8.42 12.22
C ILE A 72 4.71 -6.97 12.04
N PHE A 73 5.95 -6.78 11.61
CA PHE A 73 6.49 -5.43 11.38
C PHE A 73 5.68 -4.67 10.33
N LEU A 74 5.31 -5.34 9.23
CA LEU A 74 4.49 -4.74 8.19
C LEU A 74 3.08 -4.40 8.68
N MET A 75 2.46 -5.28 9.48
CA MET A 75 1.18 -5.01 10.13
C MET A 75 1.22 -3.73 10.98
N VAL A 76 2.27 -3.58 11.80
CA VAL A 76 2.43 -2.39 12.67
C VAL A 76 2.59 -1.12 11.85
N ILE A 77 3.39 -1.14 10.78
CA ILE A 77 3.58 0.04 9.92
C ILE A 77 2.28 0.44 9.22
N GLU A 78 1.48 -0.50 8.73
CA GLU A 78 0.21 -0.17 8.08
C GLU A 78 -0.82 0.38 9.08
N ILE A 79 -0.88 -0.15 10.31
CA ILE A 79 -1.72 0.42 11.38
C ILE A 79 -1.27 1.84 11.70
N LEU A 80 0.04 2.06 11.89
CA LEU A 80 0.59 3.41 12.12
C LEU A 80 0.28 4.34 10.94
N GLY A 81 0.45 3.87 9.71
CA GLY A 81 0.14 4.62 8.50
C GLY A 81 -1.32 5.04 8.43
N THR A 82 -2.27 4.14 8.74
CA THR A 82 -3.70 4.48 8.73
C THR A 82 -4.11 5.44 9.84
N ILE A 83 -3.50 5.36 11.02
CA ILE A 83 -3.68 6.34 12.09
C ILE A 83 -3.16 7.71 11.63
N CYS A 84 -1.96 7.77 11.05
CA CYS A 84 -1.40 9.01 10.51
C CYS A 84 -2.25 9.59 9.37
N PHE A 85 -2.81 8.75 8.51
CA PHE A 85 -3.73 9.16 7.46
C PHE A 85 -5.02 9.77 8.04
N TYR A 86 -5.65 9.09 9.01
CA TYR A 86 -6.84 9.59 9.68
C TYR A 86 -6.59 10.93 10.38
N LEU A 87 -5.45 11.07 11.07
CA LEU A 87 -5.06 12.33 11.69
C LEU A 87 -4.80 13.41 10.65
N SER A 88 -4.21 13.08 9.49
CA SER A 88 -3.99 14.06 8.42
C SER A 88 -5.29 14.60 7.80
N LEU A 89 -6.40 13.83 7.85
CA LEU A 89 -7.69 14.23 7.29
C LEU A 89 -8.60 14.98 8.28
N ASN A 90 -8.54 14.66 9.57
CA ASN A 90 -9.48 15.20 10.57
C ASN A 90 -9.04 16.51 11.22
N VAL A 91 -7.84 16.96 10.91
CA VAL A 91 -7.18 17.93 11.77
C VAL A 91 -7.09 19.28 11.08
N GLN A 92 -7.76 20.27 11.69
CA GLN A 92 -7.52 21.70 11.49
C GLN A 92 -6.36 22.16 12.41
N LEU A 93 -5.15 21.57 12.32
CA LEU A 93 -3.97 21.93 13.12
C LEU A 93 -2.89 22.61 12.25
N GLY A 94 -3.30 23.55 11.40
CA GLY A 94 -2.39 24.50 10.75
C GLY A 94 -1.14 23.86 10.12
N SER A 95 0.05 24.14 10.67
CA SER A 95 1.33 23.67 10.13
C SER A 95 1.68 22.21 10.44
N PHE A 96 1.11 21.60 11.49
CA PHE A 96 1.42 20.22 11.90
C PHE A 96 0.86 19.18 10.93
N ASP A 97 -0.18 19.54 10.17
CA ASP A 97 -0.84 18.68 9.19
C ASP A 97 0.13 18.23 8.09
N THR A 98 1.01 19.14 7.66
CA THR A 98 2.03 18.84 6.64
C THR A 98 3.06 17.82 7.13
N ILE A 99 3.48 17.90 8.39
CA ILE A 99 4.46 16.97 8.98
C ILE A 99 3.85 15.57 9.11
N ILE A 100 2.60 15.49 9.57
CA ILE A 100 1.87 14.22 9.72
C ILE A 100 1.65 13.58 8.34
N PHE A 101 1.32 14.39 7.32
CA PHE A 101 1.16 13.93 5.95
C PHE A 101 2.48 13.41 5.33
N ILE A 102 3.60 14.10 5.57
CA ILE A 102 4.92 13.60 5.16
C ILE A 102 5.25 12.26 5.85
N LEU A 103 4.94 12.14 7.14
CA LEU A 103 5.16 10.91 7.89
C LEU A 103 4.30 9.75 7.34
N PHE A 104 3.05 10.03 6.96
CA PHE A 104 2.21 9.07 6.25
C PHE A 104 2.84 8.58 4.94
N ILE A 105 3.36 9.50 4.11
CA ILE A 105 4.05 9.13 2.86
C ILE A 105 5.25 8.22 3.14
N VAL A 106 6.06 8.52 4.17
CA VAL A 106 7.20 7.68 4.56
C VAL A 106 6.73 6.28 4.99
N CYS A 107 5.68 6.18 5.79
CA CYS A 107 5.08 4.89 6.15
C CYS A 107 4.62 4.11 4.91
N CYS A 108 3.96 4.77 3.95
CA CYS A 108 3.56 4.12 2.69
C CYS A 108 4.76 3.58 1.90
N LEU A 109 5.87 4.33 1.82
CA LEU A 109 7.07 3.88 1.12
C LEU A 109 7.73 2.67 1.80
N ILE A 110 7.81 2.67 3.13
CA ILE A 110 8.36 1.54 3.89
C ILE A 110 7.45 0.32 3.70
N SER A 111 6.13 0.47 3.86
CA SER A 111 5.17 -0.60 3.60
C SER A 111 5.28 -1.13 2.18
N PHE A 112 5.45 -0.26 1.18
CA PHE A 112 5.64 -0.67 -0.22
C PHE A 112 6.88 -1.54 -0.40
N SER A 113 8.04 -1.11 0.10
CA SER A 113 9.29 -1.88 0.00
C SER A 113 9.18 -3.27 0.65
N MET A 114 8.60 -3.33 1.85
CA MET A 114 8.41 -4.59 2.58
C MET A 114 7.39 -5.50 1.89
N ASN A 115 6.33 -4.93 1.32
CA ASN A 115 5.32 -5.67 0.56
C ASN A 115 5.93 -6.32 -0.70
N ILE A 116 6.81 -5.63 -1.43
CA ILE A 116 7.56 -6.21 -2.56
C ILE A 116 8.50 -7.31 -2.10
N TYR A 117 9.21 -7.10 -1.00
CA TYR A 117 10.15 -8.09 -0.48
C TYR A 117 9.46 -9.40 -0.07
N LEU A 118 8.35 -9.31 0.66
CA LEU A 118 7.52 -10.48 1.01
C LEU A 118 6.98 -11.16 -0.25
N LEU A 119 6.52 -10.38 -1.22
CA LEU A 119 6.08 -10.93 -2.50
C LEU A 119 7.21 -11.71 -3.19
N HIS A 120 8.40 -11.14 -3.31
CA HIS A 120 9.54 -11.81 -3.94
C HIS A 120 9.83 -13.18 -3.31
N LYS A 121 9.74 -13.30 -1.98
CA LYS A 121 9.92 -14.58 -1.30
C LYS A 121 8.80 -15.58 -1.62
N ILE A 122 7.54 -15.13 -1.66
CA ILE A 122 6.39 -15.98 -2.06
C ILE A 122 6.56 -16.46 -3.50
N MET A 123 6.95 -15.55 -4.40
CA MET A 123 7.25 -15.83 -5.80
C MET A 123 8.34 -16.90 -5.95
N LYS A 124 9.42 -16.76 -5.17
CA LYS A 124 10.54 -17.71 -5.20
C LYS A 124 10.15 -19.10 -4.69
N GLN A 125 9.20 -19.19 -3.78
CA GLN A 125 8.67 -20.47 -3.30
C GLN A 125 7.71 -21.12 -4.32
N ALA A 126 6.91 -20.34 -5.05
CA ALA A 126 5.90 -20.88 -5.97
C ALA A 126 6.36 -21.02 -7.43
N VAL A 127 7.14 -20.07 -7.96
CA VAL A 127 7.55 -20.01 -9.37
C VAL A 127 9.00 -19.48 -9.49
N LEU A 128 9.98 -20.36 -9.23
CA LEU A 128 11.43 -20.07 -9.27
C LEU A 128 11.90 -19.35 -10.54
N LYS A 129 11.35 -19.70 -11.72
CA LYS A 129 11.87 -19.24 -13.02
C LYS A 129 11.48 -17.81 -13.41
N TYR A 130 10.35 -17.30 -12.89
CA TYR A 130 9.80 -15.98 -13.25
C TYR A 130 9.72 -15.01 -12.07
N ALA A 131 10.20 -15.41 -10.89
CA ALA A 131 10.12 -14.61 -9.67
C ALA A 131 10.75 -13.21 -9.85
N ASP A 132 11.96 -13.15 -10.43
CA ASP A 132 12.70 -11.90 -10.60
C ASP A 132 11.99 -10.92 -11.55
N TRP A 133 11.55 -11.40 -12.72
CA TRP A 133 10.82 -10.62 -13.71
C TRP A 133 9.50 -10.05 -13.17
N ILE A 134 8.76 -10.85 -12.41
CA ILE A 134 7.49 -10.43 -11.81
C ILE A 134 7.72 -9.39 -10.72
N THR A 135 8.82 -9.50 -9.96
CA THR A 135 9.16 -8.47 -8.96
C THR A 135 9.60 -7.15 -9.59
N ILE A 136 10.38 -7.18 -10.67
CA ILE A 136 10.76 -5.98 -11.41
C ILE A 136 9.50 -5.30 -11.97
N PHE A 137 8.57 -6.08 -12.52
CA PHE A 137 7.31 -5.56 -13.03
C PHE A 137 6.44 -4.92 -11.93
N ASN A 138 6.40 -5.51 -10.74
CA ASN A 138 5.67 -4.95 -9.61
C ASN A 138 6.34 -3.70 -9.01
N VAL A 139 7.67 -3.60 -9.07
CA VAL A 139 8.38 -2.37 -8.68
C VAL A 139 8.07 -1.23 -9.67
N LEU A 140 8.11 -1.52 -10.97
CA LEU A 140 7.83 -0.53 -12.03
C LEU A 140 6.40 0.00 -11.97
N THR A 141 5.46 -0.82 -11.52
CA THR A 141 4.04 -0.45 -11.41
C THR A 141 3.67 0.12 -10.05
N LEU A 142 4.67 0.49 -9.23
CA LEU A 142 4.48 1.01 -7.86
C LEU A 142 3.62 0.08 -6.98
N GLY A 143 3.65 -1.23 -7.25
CA GLY A 143 3.00 -2.26 -6.44
C GLY A 143 1.53 -2.47 -6.72
N PHE A 144 0.92 -1.77 -7.68
CA PHE A 144 -0.46 -2.03 -8.10
C PHE A 144 -0.65 -3.48 -8.53
N PHE A 145 0.26 -4.02 -9.34
CA PHE A 145 0.14 -5.40 -9.84
C PHE A 145 0.49 -6.48 -8.80
N ARG A 146 0.86 -6.11 -7.57
CA ARG A 146 1.13 -7.07 -6.50
C ARG A 146 -0.08 -7.95 -6.23
N GLY A 147 -1.26 -7.36 -6.11
CA GLY A 147 -2.50 -8.11 -5.87
C GLY A 147 -2.79 -9.13 -6.99
N ILE A 148 -2.63 -8.69 -8.24
CA ILE A 148 -2.80 -9.54 -9.42
C ILE A 148 -1.76 -10.67 -9.45
N SER A 149 -0.51 -10.40 -9.09
CA SER A 149 0.55 -11.42 -9.05
C SER A 149 0.30 -12.50 -8.00
N LEU A 150 -0.16 -12.11 -6.79
CA LEU A 150 -0.60 -13.06 -5.76
C LEU A 150 -1.79 -13.90 -6.23
N PHE A 151 -2.75 -13.26 -6.89
CA PHE A 151 -3.92 -13.94 -7.45
C PHE A 151 -3.55 -14.98 -8.52
N LEU A 152 -2.60 -14.68 -9.41
CA LEU A 152 -2.15 -15.61 -10.45
C LEU A 152 -1.47 -16.86 -9.86
N ILE A 153 -0.82 -16.71 -8.71
CA ILE A 153 0.01 -17.76 -8.09
C ILE A 153 -0.77 -18.60 -7.10
N ARG A 154 -1.95 -18.15 -6.68
CA ARG A 154 -2.85 -18.90 -5.77
C ARG A 154 -3.20 -20.30 -6.24
N ASN A 155 -3.02 -20.63 -7.52
CA ASN A 155 -3.29 -21.95 -8.09
C ASN A 155 -2.05 -22.86 -8.19
N LYS A 156 -0.84 -22.30 -8.00
CA LYS A 156 0.43 -23.02 -8.18
C LYS A 156 1.20 -23.24 -6.87
N SER A 157 0.69 -22.72 -5.74
CA SER A 157 1.35 -22.76 -4.43
C SER A 157 0.64 -23.66 -3.42
#